data_AF-O31915-F1
#
_entry.id   AF-O31915-F1
#
_cell.length_a   1.000
_cell.length_b   1.000
_cell.length_c   1.000
_cell.angle_alpha   90.00
_cell.angle_beta   90.00
_cell.angle_gamma   90.00
#
_symmetry.space_group_name_H-M   'P 1'
#
loop_
_entity.id
_entity.type
_entity.pdbx_description
1 polymer ?
#
loop_
_entity_poly.entity_id
_entity_poly.type
_entity_poly.pdbx_seq_one_letter_code
_entity_poly.pdbx_strand_id
1 'polypeptide(L)' 'MPQQTVEVKEVDVLIRGIWRKKKFTDIQKGQTFKIEENGRTKKYIARTDPYWDDMFETYIIDLLDKNKIRRNK' A
#
# COMPACT_ATOMS: atom_id res chain seq x y z
N MET A 1 -9.49 -4.87 -15.78
CA MET A 1 -8.36 -3.97 -15.42
C MET A 1 -7.10 -4.79 -15.62
N PRO A 2 -6.10 -4.36 -16.41
CA PRO A 2 -4.84 -5.10 -16.50
C PRO A 2 -4.26 -5.27 -15.09
N GLN A 3 -3.83 -6.48 -14.74
CA GLN A 3 -3.06 -6.70 -13.53
C GLN A 3 -1.72 -5.99 -13.71
N GLN A 4 -1.39 -5.12 -12.77
CA GLN A 4 -0.09 -4.46 -12.72
C GLN A 4 0.66 -5.01 -11.52
N THR A 5 1.83 -5.59 -11.76
CA THR A 5 2.75 -6.01 -10.71
C THR A 5 3.73 -4.87 -10.47
N VAL A 6 3.85 -4.43 -9.22
CA VAL A 6 4.87 -3.49 -8.78
C VAL A 6 5.68 -4.20 -7.69
N GLU A 7 7.00 -4.31 -7.89
CA GLU A 7 7.88 -4.80 -6.84
C GLU A 7 8.05 -3.70 -5.79
N VAL A 8 7.65 -3.97 -4.55
CA VAL A 8 7.66 -2.98 -3.47
C VAL A 8 8.46 -3.51 -2.29
N LYS A 9 9.65 -2.93 -2.06
CA LYS A 9 10.48 -3.24 -0.89
C LYS A 9 10.25 -2.26 0.26
N GLU A 10 10.18 -0.98 -0.06
CA GLU A 10 9.94 0.09 0.89
C GLU A 10 8.82 1.00 0.40
N VAL A 11 8.09 1.56 1.36
CA VAL A 11 7.03 2.55 1.12
C VAL A 11 7.15 3.71 2.09
N ASP A 12 6.67 4.86 1.67
CA ASP A 12 6.44 5.98 2.58
C ASP A 12 5.09 5.77 3.29
N VAL A 13 5.14 5.65 4.62
CA VAL A 13 3.98 5.49 5.50
C VAL A 13 3.70 6.79 6.23
N LEU A 14 2.44 7.20 6.27
CA LEU A 14 1.99 8.39 6.98
C LEU A 14 1.83 8.07 8.48
N ILE A 15 2.71 8.63 9.30
CA ILE A 15 2.72 8.46 10.75
C ILE A 15 2.59 9.85 11.38
N ARG A 16 1.47 10.10 12.08
CA ARG A 16 1.21 11.39 12.77
C ARG A 16 1.41 12.61 11.85
N GLY A 17 0.99 12.51 10.59
CA GLY A 17 1.10 13.60 9.60
C GLY A 17 2.43 13.68 8.85
N ILE A 18 3.43 12.88 9.20
CA ILE A 18 4.75 12.86 8.58
C ILE A 18 4.91 11.57 7.76
N TRP A 19 5.42 11.68 6.53
CA TRP A 19 5.78 10.52 5.71
C TRP A 19 7.14 9.99 6.15
N ARG A 20 7.20 8.70 6.46
CA ARG A 20 8.42 7.99 6.85
C ARG A 20 8.57 6.72 6.03
N LYS A 21 9.78 6.46 5.55
CA LYS A 21 10.10 5.19 4.88
C LYS A 21 10.01 4.03 5.86
N LYS A 22 9.43 2.93 5.40
CA LYS A 22 9.36 1.64 6.08
C LYS A 22 9.46 0.52 5.06
N LYS A 23 9.91 -0.66 5.50
CA LYS A 23 9.75 -1.87 4.69
C LYS A 23 8.26 -2.14 4.47
N PHE A 24 7.94 -2.75 3.34
CA PHE A 24 6.58 -3.18 3.03
C PHE A 24 6.00 -4.08 4.14
N THR A 25 6.82 -4.99 4.67
CA THR A 25 6.45 -5.90 5.77
C THR A 25 6.21 -5.20 7.11
N ASP A 26 6.65 -3.95 7.28
CA ASP A 26 6.51 -3.19 8.53
C ASP A 26 5.29 -2.24 8.50
N ILE A 27 4.50 -2.29 7.42
CA ILE A 27 3.19 -1.65 7.33
C ILE A 27 2.26 -2.36 8.32
N GLN A 28 1.43 -1.59 9.01
CA GLN A 28 0.38 -2.11 9.88
C GLN A 28 -0.99 -1.79 9.29
N LYS A 29 -1.97 -2.64 9.57
CA LYS A 29 -3.38 -2.43 9.27
C LYS A 29 -3.82 -1.03 9.71
N GLY A 30 -4.56 -0.34 8.84
CA GLY A 30 -5.03 1.03 9.05
C GLY A 30 -4.02 2.12 8.70
N GLN A 31 -2.74 1.78 8.50
CA GLN A 31 -1.76 2.77 8.06
C GLN A 31 -2.05 3.22 6.63
N THR A 32 -1.85 4.52 6.40
CA THR A 32 -1.85 5.08 5.05
C THR A 32 -0.43 5.04 4.51
N PHE A 33 -0.22 4.53 3.31
CA PHE A 33 1.07 4.53 2.63
C PHE A 33 0.89 5.03 1.19
N LYS A 34 1.99 5.38 0.52
CA LYS A 34 1.98 5.74 -0.90
C LYS A 34 2.92 4.86 -1.71
N ILE A 35 2.49 4.56 -2.94
CA ILE A 35 3.25 3.83 -3.95
C ILE A 35 3.24 4.68 -5.22
N GLU A 36 4.34 4.66 -5.97
CA GLU A 36 4.39 5.22 -7.31
C GLU A 36 3.94 4.17 -8.34
N GLU A 37 2.88 4.48 -9.06
CA GLU A 37 2.36 3.65 -10.15
C GLU A 37 2.27 4.49 -11.42
N ASN A 38 2.96 4.08 -12.49
CA ASN A 38 2.94 4.77 -13.78
C ASN A 38 3.26 6.28 -13.66
N GLY A 39 4.29 6.63 -12.88
CA GLY A 39 4.72 8.01 -12.64
C GLY A 39 3.76 8.84 -11.77
N ARG A 40 2.74 8.21 -11.16
CA ARG A 40 1.79 8.87 -10.26
C ARG A 40 1.86 8.27 -8.87
N THR A 41 2.06 9.13 -7.87
CA THR A 41 1.93 8.73 -6.48
C THR A 41 0.47 8.49 -6.11
N LYS A 42 0.13 7.24 -5.78
CA LYS A 42 -1.17 6.86 -5.22
C LYS A 42 -1.07 6.62 -3.73
N LYS A 43 -2.17 6.90 -3.02
CA LYS A 43 -2.27 6.72 -1.57
C LYS A 43 -3.24 5.59 -1.26
N TYR A 44 -2.80 4.68 -0.42
CA TYR A 44 -3.54 3.50 -0.03
C TYR A 44 -3.70 3.43 1.49
N ILE A 45 -4.75 2.77 1.95
CA ILE A 45 -4.94 2.39 3.35
C ILE A 45 -4.83 0.86 3.44
N ALA A 46 -3.95 0.37 4.29
CA ALA A 46 -3.84 -1.06 4.60
C ALA A 46 -5.13 -1.56 5.27
N ARG A 47 -5.79 -2.56 4.69
CA ARG A 47 -6.96 -3.24 5.28
C ARG A 47 -6.55 -4.43 6.15
N THR A 48 -5.39 -5.01 5.88
CA THR A 48 -4.72 -6.07 6.66
C THR A 48 -3.29 -5.66 6.99
N ASP A 49 -2.67 -6.36 7.94
CA ASP A 49 -1.20 -6.41 8.00
C ASP A 49 -0.67 -7.22 6.81
N PRO A 50 0.58 -7.03 6.38
CA PRO A 50 1.25 -7.91 5.43
C PRO A 50 1.26 -9.36 5.94
N TYR A 51 0.88 -10.31 5.09
CA TYR A 51 0.93 -11.74 5.39
C TYR A 51 1.61 -12.49 4.24
N TRP A 52 2.27 -13.60 4.57
CA TRP A 52 2.84 -14.49 3.56
C TRP A 52 1.73 -15.30 2.90
N ASP A 53 1.74 -15.34 1.58
CA ASP A 53 0.84 -16.16 0.78
C ASP A 53 1.64 -17.28 0.12
N ASP A 54 1.33 -18.54 0.49
CA ASP A 54 2.04 -19.72 0.01
C ASP A 54 1.81 -19.99 -1.48
N MET A 55 0.67 -19.55 -2.03
CA MET A 55 0.36 -19.76 -3.45
C MET A 55 1.21 -18.85 -4.35
N PHE A 56 1.53 -17.64 -3.88
CA PHE A 56 2.33 -16.66 -4.62
C PHE A 56 3.77 -16.53 -4.11
N GLU A 57 4.15 -17.26 -3.06
CA GLU A 57 5.45 -17.18 -2.37
C GLU A 57 5.89 -15.72 -2.12
N THR A 58 4.97 -14.89 -1.64
CA THR A 58 5.22 -13.46 -1.44
C THR A 58 4.37 -12.87 -0.31
N TYR A 59 4.75 -11.68 0.15
CA TYR A 59 3.93 -10.92 1.11
C TYR A 59 2.82 -10.15 0.39
N ILE A 60 1.59 -10.34 0.85
CA ILE A 60 0.39 -9.68 0.34
C ILE A 60 -0.17 -8.74 1.41
N ILE A 61 -0.73 -7.62 0.95
CA ILE A 61 -1.51 -6.72 1.80
C ILE A 61 -2.82 -6.37 1.07
N ASP A 62 -3.95 -6.51 1.76
CA ASP A 62 -5.19 -5.95 1.25
C ASP A 62 -5.16 -4.44 1.44
N LEU A 63 -5.57 -3.70 0.41
CA LEU A 63 -5.52 -2.24 0.44
C LEU A 63 -6.79 -1.58 -0.11
N LEU A 64 -7.00 -0.33 0.30
CA LEU A 64 -8.07 0.53 -0.18
C LEU A 64 -7.47 1.78 -0.85
N ASP A 65 -7.84 2.06 -2.10
CA ASP A 65 -7.44 3.27 -2.82
C ASP A 65 -8.15 4.50 -2.22
N LYS A 66 -7.36 5.37 -1.56
CA LYS A 66 -7.87 6.58 -0.92
C LYS A 66 -8.40 7.60 -1.93
N ASN A 67 -7.91 7.58 -3.17
CA ASN A 67 -8.39 8.46 -4.23
C ASN A 67 -9.77 8.03 -4.74
N LYS A 68 -10.09 6.72 -4.72
CA LYS A 68 -11.44 6.23 -5.06
C LYS A 68 -12.49 6.61 -4.02
N ILE A 69 -12.13 6.67 -2.74
CA ILE A 69 -13.04 7.14 -1.69
C ILE A 69 -13.47 8.59 -1.92
N ARG A 70 -12.55 9.46 -2.40
CA ARG A 70 -12.82 10.88 -2.62
C ARG A 70 -13.74 11.17 -3.82
N ARG A 71 -13.79 10.28 -4.81
CA ARG A 71 -14.60 10.49 -6.02
C ARG A 71 -16.07 10.12 -5.85
N ASN A 72 -16.42 9.32 -4.83
CA ASN A 72 -17.80 8.92 -4.55
C ASN A 72 -18.49 9.83 -3.51
N LYS A 73 -17.95 11.03 -3.25
CA LYS A 73 -18.62 12.09 -2.47
C LYS A 73 -18.71 13.33 -3.34
#